data_AF-A0A352M7A8-F1
#
_entry.id   AF-A0A352M7A8-F1
#
_cell.length_a   1.000
_cell.length_b   1.000
_cell.length_c   1.000
_cell.angle_alpha   90.00
_cell.angle_beta   90.00
_cell.angle_gamma   90.00
#
_symmetry.space_group_name_H-M   'P 1'
#
loop_
_entity.id
_entity.type
_entity.pdbx_description
1 polymer ?
#
loop_
_entity_poly.entity_id
_entity_poly.type
_entity_poly.pdbx_seq_one_letter_code
_entity_poly.pdbx_strand_id
1 'polypeptide(L)'
;MAEFSVKAVVLGVIFGIIFGIATVYLGLKIGLTVSASIPIAVLSMSVFKKLGGSTILENNIVQTIGSAGESIAAGVVFTVPALALMKFMPEHADRFGLNYMTIFTLATIGGILGVFFMIPLRRYLIVKEHKNLIYPEGTACADVLIAGEKGGNLAKLVFSGLAVGTLYKFLMSIFNFWKDTPAYALKWFKGAVVAGEVTPELLGVGYIIGPRISGVMVAGGILSALVLTPLIKIFGEHVTMIIPPADIPISQMSMDDIWHYYIRYIGGGAVVFGGLITMIKTLPTIWSSFAASFREVFSAVEAAKKVRTENDIPLYITVIGSLSLVVILSFMPFMPGSAVAKFATAFLVVFFGFFFVTVSSRIVG
;
A
#
# COMPACT_ATOMS: atom_id res chain seq x y z
N MET A 1 -30.81 5.49 4.50
CA MET A 1 -29.95 6.60 4.01
C MET A 1 -29.21 6.11 2.78
N ALA A 2 -29.01 6.95 1.76
CA ALA A 2 -28.28 6.52 0.55
C ALA A 2 -26.83 6.10 0.86
N GLU A 3 -26.20 6.71 1.87
CA GLU A 3 -24.84 6.38 2.34
C GLU A 3 -24.74 5.02 3.07
N PHE A 4 -25.85 4.39 3.42
CA PHE A 4 -25.87 3.08 4.09
C PHE A 4 -26.93 2.19 3.45
N SER A 5 -26.82 2.00 2.14
CA SER A 5 -27.65 1.03 1.42
C SER A 5 -26.97 -0.34 1.41
N VAL A 6 -27.75 -1.40 1.59
CA VAL A 6 -27.23 -2.78 1.57
C VAL A 6 -26.51 -3.08 0.26
N LYS A 7 -27.03 -2.57 -0.86
CA LYS A 7 -26.39 -2.72 -2.18
C LYS A 7 -25.01 -2.03 -2.26
N ALA A 8 -24.82 -0.86 -1.63
CA ALA A 8 -23.52 -0.17 -1.56
C ALA A 8 -22.52 -0.92 -0.68
N VAL A 9 -22.95 -1.40 0.49
CA VAL A 9 -22.07 -2.16 1.39
C VAL A 9 -21.63 -3.47 0.73
N VAL A 10 -22.57 -4.24 0.17
CA VAL A 10 -22.27 -5.52 -0.48
C VAL A 10 -21.34 -5.33 -1.67
N LEU A 11 -21.63 -4.36 -2.56
CA LEU A 11 -20.76 -4.09 -3.71
C LEU A 11 -19.37 -3.58 -3.28
N GLY A 12 -19.31 -2.74 -2.25
CA GLY A 12 -18.07 -2.28 -1.63
C GLY A 12 -17.22 -3.42 -1.11
N VAL A 13 -17.81 -4.37 -0.38
CA VAL A 13 -17.11 -5.56 0.12
C VAL A 13 -16.60 -6.43 -1.03
N ILE A 14 -17.41 -6.66 -2.06
CA ILE A 14 -16.99 -7.42 -3.24
C ILE A 14 -15.78 -6.78 -3.91
N PHE A 15 -15.81 -5.47 -4.17
CA PHE A 15 -14.67 -4.79 -4.76
C PHE A 15 -13.48 -4.70 -3.80
N GLY A 16 -13.70 -4.54 -2.50
CA GLY A 16 -12.64 -4.58 -1.49
C GLY A 16 -11.91 -5.93 -1.49
N ILE A 17 -12.61 -7.04 -1.66
CA ILE A 17 -12.00 -8.37 -1.79
C ILE A 17 -11.22 -8.48 -3.11
N ILE A 18 -11.82 -8.12 -4.24
CA ILE A 18 -11.20 -8.25 -5.58
C ILE A 18 -9.93 -7.39 -5.68
N PHE A 19 -10.04 -6.10 -5.34
CA PHE A 19 -8.90 -5.18 -5.40
C PHE A 19 -7.92 -5.44 -4.27
N GLY A 20 -8.37 -5.89 -3.10
CA GLY A 20 -7.48 -6.38 -2.04
C GLY A 20 -6.59 -7.53 -2.53
N ILE A 21 -7.15 -8.54 -3.21
CA ILE A 21 -6.38 -9.63 -3.81
C ILE A 21 -5.37 -9.10 -4.84
N ALA A 22 -5.80 -8.18 -5.72
CA ALA A 22 -4.92 -7.58 -6.72
C ALA A 22 -3.76 -6.82 -6.06
N THR A 23 -4.03 -6.06 -5.00
CA THR A 23 -3.03 -5.32 -4.23
C THR A 23 -2.07 -6.24 -3.50
N VAL A 24 -2.54 -7.36 -2.93
CA VAL A 24 -1.66 -8.38 -2.34
C VAL A 24 -0.75 -8.99 -3.38
N TYR A 25 -1.30 -9.37 -4.54
CA TYR A 25 -0.53 -9.95 -5.63
C TYR A 25 0.56 -8.99 -6.13
N LEU A 26 0.20 -7.75 -6.46
CA LEU A 26 1.13 -6.76 -6.95
C LEU A 26 2.15 -6.38 -5.88
N GLY A 27 1.72 -6.12 -4.64
CA GLY A 27 2.63 -5.74 -3.57
C GLY A 27 3.66 -6.82 -3.26
N LEU A 28 3.29 -8.11 -3.30
CA LEU A 28 4.24 -9.22 -3.11
C LEU A 28 5.13 -9.46 -4.33
N LYS A 29 4.61 -9.26 -5.54
CA LYS A 29 5.34 -9.53 -6.78
C LYS A 29 6.36 -8.44 -7.11
N ILE A 30 5.93 -7.18 -7.07
CA ILE A 30 6.70 -6.04 -7.57
C ILE A 30 7.10 -5.05 -6.47
N GLY A 31 6.65 -5.26 -5.23
CA GLY A 31 6.97 -4.38 -4.10
C GLY A 31 6.24 -3.03 -4.14
N LEU A 32 5.24 -2.87 -5.01
CA LEU A 32 4.47 -1.65 -5.20
C LEU A 32 2.97 -1.96 -5.21
N THR A 33 2.18 -1.03 -4.68
CA THR A 33 0.72 -1.07 -4.72
C THR A 33 0.19 0.04 -5.63
N VAL A 34 -1.00 -0.17 -6.17
CA VAL A 34 -1.64 0.77 -7.10
C VAL A 34 -2.99 1.15 -6.52
N SER A 35 -3.24 2.46 -6.45
CA SER A 35 -4.54 2.97 -6.02
C SER A 35 -5.66 2.42 -6.89
N ALA A 36 -6.60 1.74 -6.26
CA ALA A 36 -7.81 1.20 -6.86
C ALA A 36 -9.01 2.16 -6.76
N SER A 37 -8.87 3.30 -6.08
CA SER A 37 -9.99 4.23 -5.79
C SER A 37 -10.74 4.69 -7.04
N ILE A 38 -10.02 5.16 -8.07
CA ILE A 38 -10.62 5.64 -9.32
C ILE A 38 -11.28 4.49 -10.10
N PRO A 39 -10.60 3.35 -10.35
CA PRO A 39 -11.23 2.19 -10.98
C PRO A 39 -12.49 1.72 -10.26
N ILE A 40 -12.47 1.62 -8.93
CA ILE A 40 -13.61 1.16 -8.13
C ILE A 40 -14.79 2.11 -8.29
N ALA A 41 -14.56 3.43 -8.25
CA ALA A 41 -15.59 4.43 -8.48
C ALA A 41 -16.26 4.28 -9.87
N VAL A 42 -15.49 4.05 -10.93
CA VAL A 42 -16.05 3.88 -12.28
C VAL A 42 -16.80 2.55 -12.42
N LEU A 43 -16.27 1.47 -11.85
CA LEU A 43 -16.91 0.16 -11.87
C LEU A 43 -18.20 0.15 -11.05
N SER A 44 -18.23 0.79 -9.89
CA SER A 44 -19.43 0.87 -9.05
C SER A 44 -20.57 1.58 -9.77
N MET A 45 -20.29 2.71 -10.43
CA MET A 45 -21.29 3.45 -11.21
C MET A 45 -21.84 2.60 -12.35
N SER A 46 -20.96 1.84 -13.00
CA SER A 46 -21.33 0.98 -14.12
C SER A 46 -22.20 -0.20 -13.69
N VAL A 47 -21.88 -0.84 -12.56
CA VAL A 47 -22.67 -1.94 -12.00
C VAL A 47 -24.03 -1.42 -11.53
N PHE A 48 -24.06 -0.31 -10.82
CA PHE A 48 -25.33 0.25 -10.36
C PHE A 48 -26.22 0.74 -11.48
N LYS A 49 -25.67 1.27 -12.57
CA LYS A 49 -26.46 1.62 -13.76
C LYS A 49 -27.24 0.43 -14.32
N LYS A 50 -26.72 -0.80 -14.21
CA LYS A 50 -27.44 -2.04 -14.59
C LYS A 50 -28.44 -2.50 -13.53
N LEU A 51 -28.26 -2.12 -12.27
CA LEU A 51 -29.10 -2.49 -11.13
C LEU A 51 -30.18 -1.44 -10.78
N GLY A 52 -30.57 -0.61 -11.75
CA GLY A 52 -31.63 0.40 -11.56
C GLY A 52 -31.14 1.78 -11.09
N GLY A 53 -29.82 2.02 -11.12
CA GLY A 53 -29.20 3.31 -10.80
C GLY A 53 -28.65 3.43 -9.37
N SER A 54 -27.91 4.51 -9.16
CA SER A 54 -27.28 4.85 -7.87
C SER A 54 -27.08 6.34 -7.75
N THR A 55 -26.93 6.81 -6.52
CA THR A 55 -26.49 8.19 -6.23
C THR A 55 -24.96 8.26 -6.12
N ILE A 56 -24.38 9.47 -6.24
CA ILE A 56 -22.97 9.73 -5.90
C ILE A 56 -22.63 9.19 -4.50
N LEU A 57 -23.54 9.31 -3.53
CA LEU A 57 -23.31 8.85 -2.16
C LEU A 57 -23.13 7.33 -2.06
N GLU A 58 -23.91 6.56 -2.82
CA GLU A 58 -23.78 5.09 -2.86
C GLU A 58 -22.46 4.66 -3.49
N ASN A 59 -22.05 5.33 -4.57
CA ASN A 59 -20.77 5.05 -5.23
C ASN A 59 -19.57 5.46 -4.39
N ASN A 60 -19.67 6.59 -3.68
CA ASN A 60 -18.65 7.04 -2.77
C ASN A 60 -18.41 6.02 -1.64
N ILE A 61 -19.48 5.41 -1.11
CA ILE A 61 -19.36 4.37 -0.08
C ILE A 61 -18.72 3.09 -0.65
N VAL A 62 -19.11 2.67 -1.86
CA VAL A 62 -18.47 1.52 -2.53
C VAL A 62 -16.97 1.77 -2.72
N GLN A 63 -16.59 2.95 -3.21
CA GLN A 63 -15.19 3.34 -3.38
C GLN A 63 -14.46 3.39 -2.04
N THR A 64 -15.06 3.97 -1.00
CA THR A 64 -14.44 4.09 0.33
C THR A 64 -14.21 2.71 0.95
N ILE A 65 -15.18 1.79 0.88
CA ILE A 65 -15.01 0.42 1.38
C ILE A 65 -13.92 -0.31 0.57
N GLY A 66 -13.95 -0.15 -0.75
CA GLY A 66 -12.99 -0.79 -1.65
C GLY A 66 -11.53 -0.33 -1.42
N SER A 67 -11.30 0.97 -1.31
CA SER A 67 -9.97 1.55 -1.04
C SER A 67 -9.48 1.32 0.39
N ALA A 68 -10.40 1.21 1.37
CA ALA A 68 -10.05 0.78 2.72
C ALA A 68 -9.52 -0.66 2.73
N GLY A 69 -10.12 -1.56 1.93
CA GLY A 69 -9.64 -2.92 1.74
C GLY A 69 -8.22 -2.98 1.16
N GLU A 70 -7.95 -2.15 0.14
CA GLU A 70 -6.59 -1.97 -0.42
C GLU A 70 -5.60 -1.50 0.65
N SER A 71 -5.96 -0.49 1.44
CA SER A 71 -5.07 0.11 2.45
C SER A 71 -4.66 -0.90 3.52
N ILE A 72 -5.61 -1.74 3.97
CA ILE A 72 -5.32 -2.83 4.91
C ILE A 72 -4.44 -3.89 4.23
N ALA A 73 -4.75 -4.28 2.98
CA ALA A 73 -3.96 -5.24 2.23
C ALA A 73 -2.50 -4.79 2.07
N ALA A 74 -2.26 -3.52 1.71
CA ALA A 74 -0.92 -2.94 1.62
C ALA A 74 -0.17 -3.02 2.95
N GLY A 75 -0.83 -2.67 4.07
CA GLY A 75 -0.24 -2.78 5.41
C GLY A 75 0.19 -4.21 5.76
N VAL A 76 -0.61 -5.21 5.40
CA VAL A 76 -0.29 -6.63 5.63
C VAL A 76 0.85 -7.10 4.72
N VAL A 77 0.84 -6.71 3.45
CA VAL A 77 1.81 -7.16 2.43
C VAL A 77 3.23 -6.69 2.71
N PHE A 78 3.41 -5.50 3.29
CA PHE A 78 4.76 -5.01 3.62
C PHE A 78 5.28 -5.48 4.98
N THR A 79 4.39 -5.95 5.87
CA THR A 79 4.77 -6.35 7.24
C THR A 79 4.90 -7.86 7.40
N VAL A 80 3.95 -8.64 6.88
CA VAL A 80 3.92 -10.10 7.07
C VAL A 80 5.10 -10.81 6.43
N PRO A 81 5.54 -10.50 5.19
CA PRO A 81 6.72 -11.13 4.62
C PRO A 81 7.99 -10.85 5.42
N ALA A 82 8.15 -9.64 5.97
CA ALA A 82 9.28 -9.31 6.82
C ALA A 82 9.27 -10.14 8.12
N LEU A 83 8.11 -10.29 8.76
CA LEU A 83 7.92 -11.18 9.91
C LEU A 83 8.18 -12.65 9.54
N ALA A 84 7.79 -13.08 8.34
CA ALA A 84 8.01 -14.44 7.87
C ALA A 84 9.49 -14.72 7.63
N LEU A 85 10.22 -13.75 7.06
CA LEU A 85 11.67 -13.84 6.89
C LEU A 85 12.41 -13.93 8.23
N MET A 86 11.98 -13.16 9.24
CA MET A 86 12.56 -13.24 10.59
C MET A 86 12.33 -14.60 11.26
N LYS A 87 11.23 -15.31 10.94
CA LYS A 87 10.99 -16.67 11.45
C LYS A 87 12.05 -17.68 11.00
N PHE A 88 12.73 -17.45 9.86
CA PHE A 88 13.82 -18.32 9.41
C PHE A 88 15.13 -18.08 10.17
N MET A 89 15.19 -17.10 11.07
CA MET A 89 16.32 -16.94 11.99
C MET A 89 16.17 -17.90 13.19
N PRO A 90 17.19 -18.74 13.49
CA PRO A 90 17.12 -19.76 14.55
C PRO A 90 16.69 -19.21 15.92
N GLU A 91 17.05 -17.96 16.24
CA GLU A 91 16.72 -17.30 17.50
C GLU A 91 15.26 -16.84 17.62
N HIS A 92 14.51 -16.83 16.51
CA HIS A 92 13.16 -16.24 16.42
C HIS A 92 12.10 -17.16 15.83
N ALA A 93 12.47 -18.40 15.44
CA ALA A 93 11.60 -19.37 14.77
C ALA A 93 10.30 -19.68 15.54
N ASP A 94 10.36 -19.74 16.87
CA ASP A 94 9.21 -20.06 17.73
C ASP A 94 8.44 -18.83 18.22
N ARG A 95 8.96 -17.61 18.01
CA ARG A 95 8.38 -16.38 18.58
C ARG A 95 7.29 -15.75 17.72
N PHE A 96 7.32 -15.98 16.40
CA PHE A 96 6.37 -15.43 15.45
C PHE A 96 5.60 -16.54 14.72
N GLY A 97 4.60 -17.10 15.41
CA GLY A 97 3.61 -17.98 14.79
C GLY A 97 2.70 -17.20 13.85
N LEU A 98 3.11 -17.03 12.59
CA LEU A 98 2.28 -16.48 11.51
C LEU A 98 1.18 -17.48 11.13
N ASN A 99 0.15 -17.58 11.97
CA ASN A 99 -1.11 -18.22 11.63
C ASN A 99 -1.99 -17.22 10.87
N TYR A 100 -2.81 -17.74 9.95
CA TYR A 100 -3.87 -16.98 9.28
C TYR A 100 -4.71 -16.16 10.29
N MET A 101 -5.09 -16.79 11.42
CA MET A 101 -5.88 -16.10 12.45
C MET A 101 -5.13 -14.93 13.09
N THR A 102 -3.82 -15.05 13.31
CA THR A 102 -2.99 -13.96 13.85
C THR A 102 -2.96 -12.78 12.88
N ILE A 103 -2.70 -13.06 11.60
CA ILE A 103 -2.66 -12.03 10.55
C ILE A 103 -4.03 -11.36 10.43
N PHE A 104 -5.10 -12.14 10.40
CA PHE A 104 -6.47 -11.65 10.34
C PHE A 104 -6.80 -10.73 11.52
N THR A 105 -6.49 -11.16 12.76
CA THR A 105 -6.74 -10.35 13.96
C THR A 105 -5.92 -9.06 13.97
N LEU A 106 -4.64 -9.12 13.59
CA LEU A 106 -3.78 -7.93 13.51
C LEU A 106 -4.27 -6.94 12.44
N ALA A 107 -4.63 -7.43 11.25
CA ALA A 107 -5.19 -6.61 10.18
C ALA A 107 -6.52 -5.97 10.61
N THR A 108 -7.39 -6.74 11.28
CA THR A 108 -8.66 -6.25 11.82
C THR A 108 -8.45 -5.14 12.83
N ILE A 109 -7.54 -5.34 13.80
CA ILE A 109 -7.25 -4.35 14.84
C ILE A 109 -6.61 -3.09 14.24
N GLY A 110 -5.67 -3.25 13.31
CA GLY A 110 -5.07 -2.14 12.58
C GLY A 110 -6.10 -1.32 11.81
N GLY A 111 -7.05 -1.98 11.13
CA GLY A 111 -8.16 -1.33 10.44
C GLY A 111 -9.06 -0.55 11.39
N ILE A 112 -9.46 -1.14 12.53
CA ILE A 112 -10.29 -0.46 13.54
C ILE A 112 -9.56 0.75 14.15
N LEU A 113 -8.26 0.60 14.48
CA LEU A 113 -7.44 1.71 14.98
C LEU A 113 -7.36 2.86 13.96
N GLY A 114 -7.17 2.54 12.69
CA GLY A 114 -7.18 3.52 11.61
C GLY A 114 -8.48 4.32 11.59
N VAL A 115 -9.63 3.66 11.68
CA VAL A 115 -10.94 4.31 11.75
C VAL A 115 -11.05 5.21 12.99
N PHE A 116 -10.69 4.72 14.18
CA PHE A 116 -10.80 5.50 15.42
C PHE A 116 -9.92 6.75 15.44
N PHE A 117 -8.71 6.67 14.90
CA PHE A 117 -7.80 7.83 14.86
C PHE A 117 -8.08 8.78 13.72
N MET A 118 -8.64 8.31 12.59
CA MET A 118 -8.97 9.21 11.49
C MET A 118 -10.14 10.14 11.83
N ILE A 119 -11.09 9.71 12.66
CA ILE A 119 -12.26 10.50 13.06
C ILE A 119 -11.88 11.87 13.67
N PRO A 120 -11.05 11.96 14.73
CA PRO A 120 -10.64 13.26 15.28
C PRO A 120 -9.74 14.05 14.31
N LEU A 121 -8.88 13.35 13.55
CA LEU A 121 -7.94 13.99 12.63
C LEU A 121 -8.62 14.59 11.40
N ARG A 122 -9.77 14.06 10.97
CA ARG A 122 -10.53 14.54 9.81
C ARG A 122 -10.77 16.05 9.85
N ARG A 123 -11.27 16.58 10.96
CA ARG A 123 -11.57 18.01 11.05
C ARG A 123 -10.30 18.87 10.94
N TYR A 124 -9.18 18.36 11.46
CA TYR A 124 -7.91 19.08 11.44
C TYR A 124 -7.25 19.01 10.05
N LEU A 125 -7.05 17.80 9.51
CA LEU A 125 -6.32 17.60 8.26
C LEU A 125 -7.17 17.89 7.02
N ILE A 126 -8.46 17.58 7.02
CA ILE A 126 -9.31 17.71 5.83
C ILE A 126 -10.03 19.06 5.81
N VAL A 127 -10.64 19.46 6.93
CA VAL A 127 -11.50 20.67 6.97
C VAL A 127 -10.69 21.95 7.20
N LYS A 128 -9.78 21.98 8.18
CA LYS A 128 -8.99 23.19 8.50
C LYS A 128 -7.85 23.43 7.53
N GLU A 129 -7.13 22.39 7.15
CA GLU A 129 -6.06 22.44 6.15
C GLU A 129 -6.59 22.35 4.71
N HIS A 130 -7.91 22.54 4.52
CA HIS A 130 -8.52 22.56 3.19
C HIS A 130 -7.84 23.63 2.31
N LYS A 131 -7.29 23.21 1.15
CA LYS A 131 -6.45 23.98 0.20
C LYS A 131 -4.95 24.07 0.53
N ASN A 132 -4.55 23.85 1.77
CA ASN A 132 -3.13 23.80 2.13
C ASN A 132 -2.56 22.39 1.91
N LEU A 133 -3.36 21.38 2.26
CA LEU A 133 -3.16 20.00 1.84
C LEU A 133 -4.00 19.74 0.59
N ILE A 134 -3.33 19.38 -0.51
CA ILE A 134 -3.98 18.96 -1.75
C ILE A 134 -4.26 17.47 -1.61
N TYR A 135 -5.52 17.07 -1.83
CA TYR A 135 -5.98 15.68 -1.82
C TYR A 135 -6.17 15.21 -3.26
N PRO A 136 -5.09 15.01 -4.06
CA PRO A 136 -5.20 14.86 -5.51
C PRO A 136 -6.04 13.63 -5.90
N GLU A 137 -5.86 12.51 -5.20
CA GLU A 137 -6.60 11.28 -5.46
C GLU A 137 -8.08 11.41 -5.06
N GLY A 138 -8.36 11.91 -3.86
CA GLY A 138 -9.72 12.13 -3.39
C GLY A 138 -10.49 13.13 -4.28
N THR A 139 -9.81 14.19 -4.73
CA THR A 139 -10.36 15.19 -5.66
C THR A 139 -10.64 14.55 -7.02
N ALA A 140 -9.68 13.80 -7.58
CA ALA A 140 -9.88 13.09 -8.85
C ALA A 140 -11.02 12.07 -8.77
N CYS A 141 -11.14 11.33 -7.66
CA CYS A 141 -12.26 10.41 -7.44
C CYS A 141 -13.59 11.15 -7.37
N ALA A 142 -13.66 12.28 -6.67
CA ALA A 142 -14.87 13.09 -6.61
C ALA A 142 -15.27 13.61 -8.00
N ASP A 143 -14.30 14.12 -8.78
CA ASP A 143 -14.53 14.58 -10.15
C ASP A 143 -15.02 13.44 -11.06
N VAL A 144 -14.47 12.24 -10.90
CA VAL A 144 -14.90 11.05 -11.65
C VAL A 144 -16.32 10.63 -11.26
N LEU A 145 -16.68 10.67 -9.97
CA LEU A 145 -18.03 10.37 -9.51
C LEU A 145 -19.04 11.39 -10.04
N ILE A 146 -18.70 12.68 -10.02
CA ILE A 146 -19.53 13.77 -10.55
C ILE A 146 -19.69 13.66 -12.07
N ALA A 147 -18.58 13.40 -12.79
CA ALA A 147 -18.60 13.23 -14.24
C ALA A 147 -19.35 11.96 -14.66
N GLY A 148 -19.25 10.89 -13.88
CA GLY A 148 -19.93 9.63 -14.12
C GLY A 148 -21.45 9.71 -13.92
N GLU A 149 -21.92 10.52 -12.97
CA GLU A 149 -23.36 10.78 -12.76
C GLU A 149 -23.99 11.55 -13.93
N LYS A 150 -23.22 12.47 -14.56
CA LYS A 150 -23.65 13.22 -15.77
C LYS A 150 -23.75 12.35 -17.03
N GLY A 151 -23.33 11.08 -16.95
CA GLY A 151 -23.36 10.11 -18.05
C GLY A 151 -22.15 10.24 -18.98
N GLY A 152 -21.58 9.10 -19.41
CA GLY A 152 -20.43 9.11 -20.30
C GLY A 152 -19.92 7.72 -20.69
N ASN A 153 -18.95 7.73 -21.63
CA ASN A 153 -18.28 6.53 -22.16
C ASN A 153 -17.20 5.95 -21.21
N LEU A 154 -17.02 6.50 -20.01
CA LEU A 154 -15.99 6.08 -19.05
C LEU A 154 -16.10 4.59 -18.68
N ALA A 155 -17.32 4.10 -18.48
CA ALA A 155 -17.58 2.67 -18.23
C ALA A 155 -17.04 1.80 -19.38
N LYS A 156 -17.29 2.20 -20.63
CA LYS A 156 -16.84 1.47 -21.82
C LYS A 156 -15.33 1.39 -21.88
N LEU A 157 -14.63 2.49 -21.54
CA LEU A 157 -13.17 2.52 -21.48
C LEU A 157 -12.62 1.55 -20.43
N VAL A 158 -13.16 1.56 -19.20
CA VAL A 158 -12.71 0.65 -18.13
C VAL A 158 -12.93 -0.81 -18.49
N PHE A 159 -14.12 -1.18 -18.99
CA PHE A 159 -14.38 -2.56 -19.41
C PHE A 159 -13.56 -2.97 -20.64
N SER A 160 -13.30 -2.05 -21.58
CA SER A 160 -12.40 -2.35 -22.71
C SER A 160 -10.96 -2.55 -22.26
N GLY A 161 -10.48 -1.76 -21.30
CA GLY A 161 -9.14 -1.91 -20.72
C GLY A 161 -9.01 -3.26 -20.00
N LEU A 162 -10.01 -3.63 -19.20
CA LEU A 162 -10.05 -4.94 -18.53
C LEU A 162 -10.07 -6.09 -19.55
N ALA A 163 -10.88 -5.99 -20.60
CA ALA A 163 -10.96 -7.01 -21.65
C ALA A 163 -9.63 -7.15 -22.40
N VAL A 164 -9.01 -6.04 -22.81
CA VAL A 164 -7.72 -6.04 -23.52
C VAL A 164 -6.60 -6.56 -22.63
N GLY A 165 -6.53 -6.11 -21.36
CA GLY A 165 -5.53 -6.59 -20.41
C GLY A 165 -5.68 -8.08 -20.09
N THR A 166 -6.93 -8.55 -19.92
CA THR A 166 -7.22 -9.98 -19.70
C THR A 166 -6.84 -10.80 -20.92
N LEU A 167 -7.22 -10.35 -22.12
CA LEU A 167 -6.87 -11.03 -23.37
C LEU A 167 -5.35 -11.08 -23.56
N TYR A 168 -4.65 -9.98 -23.32
CA TYR A 168 -3.20 -9.92 -23.37
C TYR A 168 -2.57 -10.94 -22.42
N LYS A 169 -2.96 -10.94 -21.15
CA LYS A 169 -2.44 -11.87 -20.14
C LYS A 169 -2.78 -13.32 -20.47
N PHE A 170 -3.98 -13.56 -21.01
CA PHE A 170 -4.43 -14.89 -21.42
C PHE A 170 -3.60 -15.45 -22.58
N LEU A 171 -3.38 -14.65 -23.64
CA LEU A 171 -2.50 -15.03 -24.77
C LEU A 171 -1.04 -15.23 -24.33
N MET A 172 -0.59 -14.39 -23.41
CA MET A 172 0.75 -14.45 -22.85
C MET A 172 0.97 -15.68 -21.96
N SER A 173 0.12 -15.92 -20.97
CA SER A 173 0.35 -16.96 -19.94
C SER A 173 -0.17 -18.35 -20.32
N ILE A 174 -1.22 -18.44 -21.13
CA ILE A 174 -1.77 -19.76 -21.54
C ILE A 174 -1.15 -20.22 -22.84
N PHE A 175 -1.13 -19.36 -23.85
CA PHE A 175 -0.59 -19.71 -25.16
C PHE A 175 0.91 -19.48 -25.30
N ASN A 176 1.57 -18.83 -24.32
CA ASN A 176 3.00 -18.54 -24.33
C ASN A 176 3.47 -17.88 -25.64
N PHE A 177 2.63 -17.02 -26.24
CA PHE A 177 2.96 -16.33 -27.50
C PHE A 177 4.20 -15.45 -27.38
N TRP A 178 4.45 -14.89 -26.20
CA TRP A 178 5.68 -14.17 -25.87
C TRP A 178 6.04 -14.41 -24.41
N LYS A 179 7.32 -14.18 -24.06
CA LYS A 179 7.82 -14.30 -22.70
C LYS A 179 7.33 -13.15 -21.83
N ASP A 180 7.11 -13.43 -20.56
CA ASP A 180 6.77 -12.45 -19.53
C ASP A 180 7.94 -11.63 -19.04
N THR A 181 9.09 -12.28 -18.90
CA THR A 181 10.35 -11.62 -18.61
C THR A 181 11.34 -11.84 -19.76
N PRO A 182 11.18 -11.16 -20.92
CA PRO A 182 12.22 -11.16 -21.94
C PRO A 182 13.54 -10.65 -21.35
N ALA A 183 14.56 -11.48 -21.42
CA ALA A 183 15.91 -11.16 -20.98
C ALA A 183 16.89 -11.37 -22.14
N TYR A 184 17.75 -10.38 -22.36
CA TYR A 184 18.78 -10.41 -23.38
C TYR A 184 20.13 -10.01 -22.77
N ALA A 185 21.07 -10.96 -22.75
CA ALA A 185 22.44 -10.70 -22.34
C ALA A 185 23.20 -9.99 -23.47
N LEU A 186 23.81 -8.84 -23.16
CA LEU A 186 24.59 -8.07 -24.13
C LEU A 186 25.95 -8.73 -24.35
N LYS A 187 26.14 -9.34 -25.53
CA LYS A 187 27.40 -10.02 -25.88
C LYS A 187 28.63 -9.10 -25.86
N TRP A 188 28.44 -7.80 -26.12
CA TRP A 188 29.50 -6.79 -26.16
C TRP A 188 29.83 -6.17 -24.81
N PHE A 189 29.02 -6.41 -23.76
CA PHE A 189 29.23 -5.85 -22.44
C PHE A 189 29.05 -6.93 -21.36
N LYS A 190 30.19 -7.45 -20.87
CA LYS A 190 30.23 -8.57 -19.94
C LYS A 190 29.43 -8.28 -18.67
N GLY A 191 28.51 -9.18 -18.32
CA GLY A 191 27.68 -9.07 -17.12
C GLY A 191 26.44 -8.18 -17.27
N ALA A 192 26.23 -7.54 -18.43
CA ALA A 192 25.04 -6.73 -18.67
C ALA A 192 23.89 -7.56 -19.26
N VAL A 193 22.74 -7.48 -18.61
CA VAL A 193 21.51 -8.14 -19.05
C VAL A 193 20.40 -7.13 -19.11
N VAL A 194 19.83 -6.92 -20.29
CA VAL A 194 18.61 -6.13 -20.44
C VAL A 194 17.44 -7.08 -20.28
N ALA A 195 16.76 -6.98 -19.15
CA ALA A 195 15.52 -7.69 -18.89
C ALA A 195 14.39 -6.70 -18.64
N GLY A 196 13.18 -7.08 -19.04
CA GLY A 196 11.98 -6.31 -18.75
C GLY A 196 10.84 -7.25 -18.45
N GLU A 197 9.88 -6.80 -17.65
CA GLU A 197 8.65 -7.54 -17.41
C GLU A 197 7.52 -6.84 -18.19
N VAL A 198 6.99 -7.52 -19.20
CA VAL A 198 6.06 -6.91 -20.17
C VAL A 198 4.63 -7.34 -19.86
N THR A 199 4.22 -7.11 -18.61
CA THR A 199 2.90 -7.50 -18.15
C THR A 199 1.91 -6.34 -18.22
N PRO A 200 0.62 -6.60 -18.54
CA PRO A 200 -0.38 -5.55 -18.69
C PRO A 200 -0.63 -4.81 -17.37
N GLU A 201 -0.47 -5.50 -16.23
CA GLU A 201 -0.51 -4.88 -14.91
C GLU A 201 0.56 -3.79 -14.73
N LEU A 202 1.82 -4.05 -15.10
CA LEU A 202 2.91 -3.06 -15.00
C LEU A 202 2.74 -1.90 -15.97
N LEU A 203 2.20 -2.16 -17.16
CA LEU A 203 1.85 -1.10 -18.10
C LEU A 203 0.78 -0.15 -17.51
N GLY A 204 -0.25 -0.72 -16.86
CA GLY A 204 -1.27 0.06 -16.16
C GLY A 204 -0.71 0.88 -15.00
N VAL A 205 0.15 0.27 -14.17
CA VAL A 205 0.84 0.94 -13.06
C VAL A 205 1.65 2.14 -13.57
N GLY A 206 2.47 1.94 -14.62
CA GLY A 206 3.30 2.99 -15.19
C GLY A 206 2.50 4.14 -15.79
N TYR A 207 1.33 3.85 -16.36
CA TYR A 207 0.42 4.88 -16.87
C TYR A 207 -0.15 5.76 -15.74
N ILE A 208 -0.55 5.15 -14.62
CA ILE A 208 -1.12 5.86 -13.45
C ILE A 208 -0.06 6.73 -12.77
N ILE A 209 1.12 6.17 -12.54
CA ILE A 209 2.22 6.83 -11.83
C ILE A 209 2.92 7.88 -12.73
N GLY A 210 2.77 7.75 -14.04
CA GLY A 210 3.20 8.74 -15.04
C GLY A 210 4.67 8.60 -15.46
N PRO A 211 5.07 9.32 -16.53
CA PRO A 211 6.37 9.15 -17.18
C PRO A 211 7.55 9.58 -16.31
N ARG A 212 7.35 10.57 -15.41
CA ARG A 212 8.43 11.06 -14.54
C ARG A 212 8.89 9.99 -13.56
N ILE A 213 7.96 9.40 -12.81
CA ILE A 213 8.29 8.39 -11.80
C ILE A 213 8.67 7.07 -12.49
N SER A 214 7.95 6.69 -13.57
CA SER A 214 8.34 5.54 -14.40
C SER A 214 9.77 5.68 -14.95
N GLY A 215 10.17 6.88 -15.37
CA GLY A 215 11.53 7.17 -15.83
C GLY A 215 12.58 7.00 -14.73
N VAL A 216 12.27 7.41 -13.49
CA VAL A 216 13.16 7.16 -12.33
C VAL A 216 13.30 5.66 -12.05
N MET A 217 12.22 4.90 -12.15
CA MET A 217 12.27 3.44 -11.98
C MET A 217 13.11 2.77 -13.07
N VAL A 218 12.95 3.18 -14.34
CA VAL A 218 13.77 2.71 -15.45
C VAL A 218 15.24 3.06 -15.24
N ALA A 219 15.55 4.27 -14.76
CA ALA A 219 16.92 4.67 -14.43
C ALA A 219 17.52 3.77 -13.33
N GLY A 220 16.75 3.38 -12.32
CA GLY A 220 17.15 2.40 -11.31
C GLY A 220 17.43 1.01 -11.91
N GLY A 221 16.57 0.55 -12.83
CA GLY A 221 16.77 -0.70 -13.57
C GLY A 221 18.04 -0.67 -14.44
N ILE A 222 18.29 0.45 -15.14
CA ILE A 222 19.50 0.68 -15.94
C ILE A 222 20.74 0.68 -15.04
N LEU A 223 20.70 1.39 -13.91
CA LEU A 223 21.79 1.42 -12.94
C LEU A 223 22.11 0.01 -12.42
N SER A 224 21.08 -0.75 -12.05
CA SER A 224 21.21 -2.15 -11.65
C SER A 224 21.84 -2.99 -12.75
N ALA A 225 21.21 -3.05 -13.92
CA ALA A 225 21.52 -3.99 -14.99
C ALA A 225 22.78 -3.66 -15.81
N LEU A 226 23.07 -2.36 -16.03
CA LEU A 226 24.14 -1.89 -16.91
C LEU A 226 25.31 -1.26 -16.14
N VAL A 227 25.17 -0.99 -14.84
CA VAL A 227 26.28 -0.44 -14.05
C VAL A 227 26.68 -1.41 -12.95
N LEU A 228 25.77 -1.76 -12.04
CA LEU A 228 26.10 -2.57 -10.87
C LEU A 228 26.42 -4.04 -11.22
N THR A 229 25.58 -4.73 -12.01
CA THR A 229 25.88 -6.13 -12.40
C THR A 229 27.22 -6.27 -13.14
N PRO A 230 27.50 -5.46 -14.18
CA PRO A 230 28.77 -5.53 -14.90
C PRO A 230 29.95 -5.17 -13.99
N LEU A 231 29.81 -4.15 -13.14
CA LEU A 231 30.85 -3.76 -12.18
C LEU A 231 31.20 -4.93 -11.26
N ILE A 232 30.21 -5.57 -10.65
CA ILE A 232 30.45 -6.72 -9.76
C ILE A 232 31.07 -7.88 -10.54
N LYS A 233 30.60 -8.17 -11.76
CA LYS A 233 31.15 -9.28 -12.55
C LYS A 233 32.59 -9.03 -12.98
N ILE A 234 32.90 -7.85 -13.52
CA ILE A 234 34.23 -7.52 -14.08
C ILE A 234 35.28 -7.44 -12.96
N PHE A 235 34.96 -6.78 -11.85
CA PHE A 235 35.91 -6.63 -10.75
C PHE A 235 35.98 -7.90 -9.87
N GLY A 236 34.90 -8.66 -9.77
CA GLY A 236 34.83 -9.89 -8.98
C GLY A 236 35.35 -11.16 -9.68
N GLU A 237 35.61 -11.12 -11.00
CA GLU A 237 36.06 -12.30 -11.77
C GLU A 237 37.38 -12.90 -11.26
N HIS A 238 38.25 -12.07 -10.68
CA HIS A 238 39.56 -12.47 -10.17
C HIS A 238 39.54 -12.81 -8.67
N VAL A 239 38.39 -12.65 -8.01
CA VAL A 239 38.24 -12.92 -6.58
C VAL A 239 37.86 -14.38 -6.39
N THR A 240 38.77 -15.17 -5.83
CA THR A 240 38.57 -16.60 -5.53
C THR A 240 37.93 -16.85 -4.17
N MET A 241 37.89 -15.84 -3.31
CA MET A 241 37.21 -15.87 -2.01
C MET A 241 35.70 -15.71 -2.18
N ILE A 242 34.93 -16.44 -1.36
CA ILE A 242 33.48 -16.27 -1.26
C ILE A 242 33.21 -15.00 -0.46
N ILE A 243 32.46 -14.06 -1.05
CA ILE A 243 32.00 -12.84 -0.37
C ILE A 243 30.54 -13.07 0.07
N PRO A 244 30.24 -13.07 1.38
CA PRO A 244 28.86 -13.17 1.86
C PRO A 244 27.98 -12.04 1.28
N PRO A 245 26.68 -12.27 0.99
CA PRO A 245 25.86 -13.42 1.40
C PRO A 245 25.87 -14.61 0.43
N ALA A 246 26.73 -14.60 -0.58
CA ALA A 246 26.79 -15.70 -1.54
C ALA A 246 27.55 -16.93 -1.00
N ASP A 247 27.25 -18.10 -1.58
CA ASP A 247 27.89 -19.38 -1.25
C ASP A 247 28.95 -19.83 -2.27
N ILE A 248 29.05 -19.14 -3.40
CA ILE A 248 30.03 -19.44 -4.48
C ILE A 248 30.87 -18.20 -4.82
N PRO A 249 32.07 -18.36 -5.41
CA PRO A 249 32.85 -17.22 -5.90
C PRO A 249 32.18 -16.49 -7.06
N ILE A 250 32.40 -15.17 -7.17
CA ILE A 250 31.78 -14.30 -8.20
C ILE A 250 32.17 -14.73 -9.62
N SER A 251 33.34 -15.34 -9.79
CA SER A 251 33.80 -15.90 -11.06
C SER A 251 32.83 -16.96 -11.61
N GLN A 252 32.26 -17.80 -10.73
CA GLN A 252 31.36 -18.91 -11.08
C GLN A 252 29.88 -18.50 -11.14
N MET A 253 29.55 -17.29 -10.70
CA MET A 253 28.17 -16.80 -10.70
C MET A 253 27.65 -16.48 -12.10
N SER A 254 26.40 -16.86 -12.35
CA SER A 254 25.60 -16.29 -13.43
C SER A 254 25.20 -14.84 -13.12
N MET A 255 24.69 -14.13 -14.12
CA MET A 255 24.20 -12.76 -13.94
C MET A 255 22.98 -12.71 -13.01
N ASP A 256 22.16 -13.76 -13.01
CA ASP A 256 21.01 -13.88 -12.11
C ASP A 256 21.46 -14.10 -10.66
N ASP A 257 22.52 -14.88 -10.44
CA ASP A 257 23.10 -15.08 -9.11
C ASP A 257 23.65 -13.76 -8.55
N ILE A 258 24.36 -12.96 -9.36
CA ILE A 258 24.85 -11.64 -8.93
C ILE A 258 23.69 -10.73 -8.57
N TRP A 259 22.60 -10.78 -9.35
CA TRP A 259 21.41 -9.99 -9.06
C TRP A 259 20.75 -10.41 -7.75
N HIS A 260 20.58 -11.71 -7.52
CA HIS A 260 19.98 -12.27 -6.32
C HIS A 260 20.81 -12.02 -5.06
N TYR A 261 22.12 -12.29 -5.09
CA TYR A 261 23.00 -12.24 -3.91
C TYR A 261 23.48 -10.84 -3.55
N TYR A 262 23.61 -9.92 -4.50
CA TYR A 262 24.17 -8.59 -4.22
C TYR A 262 23.22 -7.46 -4.56
N ILE A 263 22.75 -7.41 -5.80
CA ILE A 263 21.99 -6.25 -6.29
C ILE A 263 20.67 -6.10 -5.54
N ARG A 264 19.98 -7.20 -5.24
CA ARG A 264 18.74 -7.18 -4.44
C ARG A 264 18.95 -6.58 -3.06
N TYR A 265 20.10 -6.86 -2.41
CA TYR A 265 20.44 -6.27 -1.12
C TYR A 265 20.86 -4.81 -1.21
N ILE A 266 21.62 -4.43 -2.24
CA ILE A 266 21.95 -3.01 -2.52
C ILE A 266 20.67 -2.22 -2.76
N GLY A 267 19.75 -2.75 -3.57
CA GLY A 267 18.42 -2.18 -3.81
C GLY A 267 17.60 -2.09 -2.54
N GLY A 268 17.56 -3.15 -1.73
CA GLY A 268 16.92 -3.14 -0.41
C GLY A 268 17.47 -2.05 0.51
N GLY A 269 18.80 -1.90 0.57
CA GLY A 269 19.47 -0.84 1.32
C GLY A 269 19.12 0.56 0.80
N ALA A 270 19.07 0.75 -0.51
CA ALA A 270 18.65 2.02 -1.12
C ALA A 270 17.20 2.38 -0.77
N VAL A 271 16.28 1.39 -0.76
CA VAL A 271 14.89 1.57 -0.34
C VAL A 271 14.81 1.97 1.14
N VAL A 272 15.54 1.28 2.02
CA VAL A 272 15.59 1.63 3.46
C VAL A 272 16.13 3.04 3.65
N PHE A 273 17.22 3.39 2.98
CA PHE A 273 17.81 4.73 3.07
C PHE A 273 16.86 5.82 2.56
N GLY A 274 16.21 5.59 1.43
CA GLY A 274 15.18 6.49 0.88
C GLY A 274 13.99 6.66 1.83
N GLY A 275 13.54 5.57 2.46
CA GLY A 275 12.50 5.59 3.49
C GLY A 275 12.90 6.41 4.72
N LEU A 276 14.12 6.20 5.24
CA LEU A 276 14.65 6.95 6.39
C LEU A 276 14.79 8.45 6.08
N ILE A 277 15.36 8.81 4.93
CA ILE A 277 15.46 10.23 4.52
C ILE A 277 14.06 10.85 4.42
N THR A 278 13.10 10.13 3.83
CA THR A 278 11.74 10.62 3.69
C THR A 278 11.10 10.84 5.06
N MET A 279 11.26 9.89 5.98
CA MET A 279 10.80 10.02 7.36
C MET A 279 11.44 11.24 8.06
N ILE A 280 12.75 11.41 7.95
CA ILE A 280 13.45 12.56 8.56
C ILE A 280 12.94 13.88 7.98
N LYS A 281 12.72 13.94 6.66
CA LYS A 281 12.18 15.13 5.99
C LYS A 281 10.72 15.40 6.37
N THR A 282 9.95 14.37 6.73
CA THR A 282 8.54 14.54 7.15
C THR A 282 8.40 14.83 8.63
N LEU A 283 9.39 14.54 9.49
CA LEU A 283 9.35 14.83 10.94
C LEU A 283 8.86 16.24 11.31
N PRO A 284 9.30 17.35 10.68
CA PRO A 284 8.81 18.69 11.02
C PRO A 284 7.30 18.86 10.75
N THR A 285 6.85 18.27 9.66
CA THR A 285 5.43 18.20 9.26
C THR A 285 4.64 17.37 10.26
N ILE A 286 5.17 16.22 10.68
CA ILE A 286 4.55 15.36 11.71
C ILE A 286 4.41 16.12 13.03
N TRP A 287 5.47 16.79 13.47
CA TRP A 287 5.50 17.54 14.72
C TRP A 287 4.51 18.70 14.74
N SER A 288 4.44 19.48 13.65
CA SER A 288 3.49 20.60 13.55
C SER A 288 2.02 20.13 13.56
N SER A 289 1.70 19.03 12.88
CA SER A 289 0.37 18.41 12.93
C SER A 289 0.01 17.95 14.33
N PHE A 290 0.97 17.30 15.00
CA PHE A 290 0.77 16.82 16.36
C PHE A 290 0.54 17.98 17.34
N ALA A 291 1.39 19.01 17.30
CA ALA A 291 1.29 20.17 18.17
C ALA A 291 -0.06 20.89 18.01
N ALA A 292 -0.54 21.03 16.77
CA ALA A 292 -1.83 21.64 16.49
C ALA A 292 -3.02 20.76 16.92
N SER A 293 -2.95 19.45 16.68
CA SER A 293 -3.98 18.50 17.13
C SER A 293 -4.10 18.50 18.66
N PHE A 294 -2.96 18.50 19.37
CA PHE A 294 -2.94 18.54 20.83
C PHE A 294 -3.50 19.88 21.35
N ARG A 295 -3.06 21.01 20.81
CA ARG A 295 -3.53 22.35 21.23
C ARG A 295 -5.06 22.50 21.11
N GLU A 296 -5.66 21.89 20.10
CA GLU A 296 -7.09 22.01 19.85
C GLU A 296 -7.96 21.01 20.61
N VAL A 297 -7.46 19.82 20.93
CA VAL A 297 -8.14 18.89 21.86
C VAL A 297 -8.33 19.57 23.23
N PHE A 298 -7.41 20.46 23.62
CA PHE A 298 -7.50 21.25 24.84
C PHE A 298 -8.23 22.60 24.68
N SER A 299 -8.53 23.05 23.46
CA SER A 299 -9.35 24.24 23.24
C SER A 299 -10.81 23.84 23.05
N ALA A 300 -11.64 24.12 24.04
CA ALA A 300 -13.09 23.95 23.94
C ALA A 300 -13.64 24.91 22.86
N VAL A 301 -13.91 24.42 21.65
CA VAL A 301 -14.60 25.20 20.62
C VAL A 301 -16.08 24.85 20.63
N GLU A 302 -16.86 25.90 20.87
CA GLU A 302 -18.31 25.96 21.02
C GLU A 302 -19.07 25.35 19.83
N ALA A 303 -20.16 24.65 20.15
CA ALA A 303 -20.94 23.86 19.23
C ALA A 303 -21.82 24.75 18.33
N ALA A 304 -21.28 25.19 17.20
CA ALA A 304 -22.10 25.68 16.09
C ALA A 304 -22.94 24.54 15.50
N LYS A 305 -24.11 24.89 14.96
CA LYS A 305 -25.12 23.99 14.39
C LYS A 305 -24.49 23.11 13.30
N LYS A 306 -24.17 21.85 13.63
CA LYS A 306 -23.43 20.92 12.77
C LYS A 306 -24.19 20.66 11.47
N VAL A 307 -23.53 20.89 10.34
CA VAL A 307 -24.00 20.42 9.03
C VAL A 307 -23.99 18.89 9.05
N ARG A 308 -24.90 18.22 8.32
CA ARG A 308 -24.97 16.75 8.26
C ARG A 308 -23.61 16.09 7.94
N THR A 309 -22.79 16.72 7.11
CA THR A 309 -21.44 16.27 6.72
C THR A 309 -20.39 16.45 7.82
N GLU A 310 -20.70 17.14 8.92
CA GLU A 310 -19.82 17.39 10.08
C GLU A 310 -20.22 16.56 11.31
N ASN A 311 -21.14 15.61 11.15
CA ASN A 311 -21.49 14.66 12.20
C ASN A 311 -20.50 13.50 12.24
N ASP A 312 -19.45 13.68 13.04
CA ASP A 312 -18.48 12.64 13.39
C ASP A 312 -18.93 11.84 14.62
N ILE A 313 -18.39 10.62 14.75
CA ILE A 313 -18.52 9.81 15.97
C ILE A 313 -17.95 10.59 17.16
N PRO A 314 -18.63 10.64 18.32
CA PRO A 314 -18.13 11.33 19.50
C PRO A 314 -16.73 10.87 19.92
N LEU A 315 -15.87 11.83 20.29
CA LEU A 315 -14.47 11.58 20.66
C LEU A 315 -14.32 10.57 21.81
N TYR A 316 -15.27 10.53 22.75
CA TYR A 316 -15.21 9.57 23.86
C TYR A 316 -15.30 8.11 23.34
N ILE A 317 -16.06 7.86 22.27
CA ILE A 317 -16.19 6.51 21.69
C ILE A 317 -14.88 6.09 21.03
N THR A 318 -14.20 7.00 20.32
CA THR A 318 -12.92 6.68 19.67
C THR A 318 -11.80 6.47 20.68
N VAL A 319 -11.77 7.24 21.76
CA VAL A 319 -10.80 7.07 22.86
C VAL A 319 -11.06 5.77 23.61
N ILE A 320 -12.30 5.51 24.02
CA ILE A 320 -12.67 4.26 24.71
C ILE A 320 -12.43 3.05 23.81
N GLY A 321 -12.76 3.15 22.52
CA GLY A 321 -12.51 2.11 21.53
C GLY A 321 -11.02 1.83 21.32
N SER A 322 -10.18 2.86 21.32
CA SER A 322 -8.72 2.68 21.23
C SER A 322 -8.15 2.04 22.49
N LEU A 323 -8.64 2.43 23.67
CA LEU A 323 -8.25 1.83 24.95
C LEU A 323 -8.72 0.39 25.08
N SER A 324 -9.92 0.06 24.62
CA SER A 324 -10.42 -1.32 24.64
C SER A 324 -9.59 -2.24 23.75
N LEU A 325 -9.05 -1.73 22.63
CA LEU A 325 -8.11 -2.48 21.80
C LEU A 325 -6.78 -2.77 22.50
N VAL A 326 -6.27 -1.87 23.36
CA VAL A 326 -5.09 -2.17 24.21
C VAL A 326 -5.38 -3.38 25.10
N VAL A 327 -6.56 -3.39 25.74
CA VAL A 327 -6.98 -4.50 26.61
C VAL A 327 -7.09 -5.79 25.80
N ILE A 328 -7.81 -5.78 24.67
CA ILE A 328 -7.98 -6.96 23.80
C ILE A 328 -6.63 -7.51 23.35
N LEU A 329 -5.73 -6.65 22.86
CA LEU A 329 -4.38 -7.05 22.41
C LEU A 329 -3.54 -7.64 23.56
N SER A 330 -3.67 -7.11 24.78
CA SER A 330 -2.89 -7.57 25.93
C SER A 330 -3.21 -9.02 26.32
N PHE A 331 -4.45 -9.47 26.06
CA PHE A 331 -4.89 -10.85 26.32
C PHE A 331 -4.66 -11.80 25.15
N MET A 332 -4.17 -11.32 23.99
CA MET A 332 -3.95 -12.18 22.84
C MET A 332 -2.80 -13.18 23.07
N PRO A 333 -2.98 -14.46 22.68
CA PRO A 333 -1.98 -15.50 22.94
C PRO A 333 -0.70 -15.33 22.10
N PHE A 334 -0.79 -14.65 20.95
CA PHE A 334 0.34 -14.42 20.06
C PHE A 334 1.26 -13.26 20.50
N MET A 335 0.87 -12.46 21.50
CA MET A 335 1.72 -11.36 21.99
C MET A 335 2.91 -11.92 22.78
N PRO A 336 4.15 -11.50 22.49
CA PRO A 336 5.34 -12.02 23.16
C PRO A 336 5.47 -11.48 24.60
N GLY A 337 6.04 -12.28 25.49
CA GLY A 337 6.47 -11.86 26.83
C GLY A 337 5.47 -12.08 27.98
N SER A 338 5.83 -11.56 29.16
CA SER A 338 5.00 -11.58 30.38
C SER A 338 3.76 -10.69 30.24
N ALA A 339 2.79 -10.79 31.15
CA ALA A 339 1.58 -9.97 31.11
C ALA A 339 1.88 -8.46 31.03
N VAL A 340 2.92 -8.00 31.71
CA VAL A 340 3.39 -6.60 31.66
C VAL A 340 3.95 -6.26 30.28
N ALA A 341 4.76 -7.15 29.69
CA ALA A 341 5.31 -6.96 28.36
C ALA A 341 4.19 -6.92 27.30
N LYS A 342 3.19 -7.80 27.39
CA LYS A 342 2.03 -7.81 26.48
C LYS A 342 1.25 -6.50 26.55
N PHE A 343 1.01 -5.99 27.75
CA PHE A 343 0.34 -4.70 27.94
C PHE A 343 1.16 -3.55 27.38
N ALA A 344 2.48 -3.53 27.65
CA ALA A 344 3.37 -2.53 27.11
C ALA A 344 3.39 -2.56 25.56
N THR A 345 3.48 -3.74 24.95
CA THR A 345 3.42 -3.91 23.49
C THR A 345 2.08 -3.44 22.93
N ALA A 346 0.96 -3.83 23.55
CA ALA A 346 -0.37 -3.41 23.13
C ALA A 346 -0.54 -1.88 23.20
N PHE A 347 -0.04 -1.26 24.28
CA PHE A 347 -0.02 0.20 24.42
C PHE A 347 0.83 0.85 23.32
N LEU A 348 2.03 0.32 23.06
CA LEU A 348 2.91 0.82 21.99
C LEU A 348 2.26 0.70 20.62
N VAL A 349 1.52 -0.38 20.33
CA VAL A 349 0.79 -0.54 19.06
C VAL A 349 -0.22 0.59 18.86
N VAL A 350 -1.01 0.90 19.89
CA VAL A 350 -2.01 1.98 19.84
C VAL A 350 -1.34 3.35 19.78
N PHE A 351 -0.30 3.56 20.58
CA PHE A 351 0.48 4.80 20.61
C PHE A 351 1.13 5.09 19.25
N PHE A 352 1.92 4.15 18.71
CA PHE A 352 2.52 4.29 17.39
C PHE A 352 1.48 4.34 16.27
N GLY A 353 0.38 3.60 16.40
CA GLY A 353 -0.76 3.66 15.48
C GLY A 353 -1.31 5.08 15.34
N PHE A 354 -1.47 5.81 16.46
CA PHE A 354 -1.89 7.21 16.43
C PHE A 354 -0.91 8.10 15.65
N PHE A 355 0.40 7.93 15.88
CA PHE A 355 1.41 8.67 15.12
C PHE A 355 1.31 8.33 13.63
N PHE A 356 1.36 7.04 13.26
CA PHE A 356 1.38 6.62 11.87
C PHE A 356 0.13 7.04 11.10
N VAL A 357 -1.06 7.04 11.72
CA VAL A 357 -2.28 7.59 11.10
C VAL A 357 -2.10 9.09 10.84
N THR A 358 -1.64 9.86 11.82
CA THR A 358 -1.40 11.31 11.67
C THR A 358 -0.39 11.61 10.55
N VAL A 359 0.69 10.82 10.46
CA VAL A 359 1.70 10.94 9.41
C VAL A 359 1.11 10.60 8.05
N SER A 360 0.47 9.44 7.93
CA SER A 360 -0.08 8.92 6.69
C SER A 360 -1.13 9.87 6.10
N SER A 361 -2.05 10.34 6.93
CA SER A 361 -3.10 11.31 6.53
C SER A 361 -2.58 12.70 6.16
N ARG A 362 -1.30 13.02 6.43
CA ARG A 362 -0.71 14.28 5.96
C ARG A 362 0.16 14.10 4.72
N ILE A 363 0.80 12.93 4.57
CA ILE A 363 1.64 12.61 3.42
C ILE A 363 0.79 12.29 2.19
N VAL A 364 -0.25 11.50 2.37
CA VAL A 364 -1.08 11.02 1.25
C VAL A 364 -2.10 12.09 0.81
N GLY A 365 -2.37 13.07 1.68
CA GLY A 365 -3.60 13.86 1.61
C GLY A 365 -4.71 12.94 2.06
#